data_AF-A0A956IK58-F1
#
_entry.id   AF-A0A956IK58-F1
#
_cell.length_a   1.000
_cell.length_b   1.000
_cell.length_c   1.000
_cell.angle_alpha   90.00
_cell.angle_beta   90.00
_cell.angle_gamma   90.00
#
_symmetry.space_group_name_H-M   'P 1'
#
loop_
_entity.id
_entity.type
_entity.pdbx_description
1 polymer ?
#
loop_
_entity_poly.entity_id
_entity_poly.type
_entity_poly.pdbx_seq_one_letter_code
_entity_poly.pdbx_strand_id
1 'polypeptide(L)'
;PPPPTTALGGLLTQLGRRHDKLTYQPSNITWSHLPPLDLPKQRKLKKRARYEAMSERALADLPAWLAAIGAGEPSAPEGAHQLLTG
;
A
#
# COMPACT_ATOMS: atom_id res chain seq x y z
N PRO A 1 -14.12 2.56 0.54
CA PRO A 1 -12.82 3.09 1.01
C PRO A 1 -11.68 2.32 0.33
N PRO A 2 -10.47 2.90 0.22
CA PRO A 2 -9.32 2.20 -0.37
C PRO A 2 -8.97 0.96 0.46
N PRO A 3 -8.50 -0.14 -0.18
CA PRO A 3 -8.17 -1.37 0.53
C PRO A 3 -7.06 -1.13 1.55
N PRO A 4 -7.12 -1.71 2.77
CA PRO A 4 -6.10 -1.52 3.80
C PRO A 4 -4.72 -2.07 3.42
N THR A 5 -4.66 -2.93 2.41
CA THR A 5 -3.44 -3.44 1.79
C THR A 5 -2.69 -2.40 0.96
N THR A 6 -3.35 -1.31 0.56
CA THR A 6 -2.75 -0.17 -0.15
C THR A 6 -2.17 0.86 0.82
N ALA A 7 -1.23 1.69 0.35
CA ALA A 7 -0.67 2.77 1.15
C ALA A 7 -1.75 3.74 1.69
N LEU A 8 -2.73 4.09 0.85
CA LEU A 8 -3.81 4.99 1.23
C LEU A 8 -4.73 4.35 2.29
N GLY A 9 -5.10 3.08 2.12
CA GLY A 9 -5.88 2.36 3.12
C GLY A 9 -5.12 2.15 4.44
N GLY A 10 -3.80 1.95 4.38
CA GLY A 10 -2.94 1.89 5.57
C GLY A 10 -2.93 3.19 6.37
N LEU A 11 -2.85 4.34 5.70
CA LEU A 11 -2.96 5.66 6.34
C LEU A 11 -4.32 5.84 7.03
N LEU A 12 -5.42 5.55 6.32
CA LEU A 12 -6.77 5.66 6.89
C LEU A 12 -6.96 4.73 8.09
N THR A 13 -6.42 3.51 8.01
CA THR A 13 -6.45 2.56 9.12
C THR A 13 -5.70 3.09 10.33
N GLN A 14 -4.53 3.70 10.13
CA GLN A 14 -3.76 4.31 11.22
C GLN A 14 -4.53 5.47 11.85
N LEU A 15 -5.12 6.36 11.05
CA LEU A 15 -5.91 7.49 11.53
C LEU A 15 -7.16 7.05 12.29
N GLY A 16 -7.77 5.93 11.89
CA GLY A 16 -8.95 5.37 12.55
C GLY A 16 -8.68 4.67 13.88
N ARG A 17 -7.41 4.41 14.25
CA ARG A 17 -7.08 3.85 15.57
C ARG A 17 -7.30 4.89 16.67
N ARG A 18 -7.67 4.43 17.87
CA ARG A 18 -7.76 5.31 19.04
C ARG A 18 -6.36 5.78 19.42
N HIS A 19 -6.09 7.05 19.14
CA HIS A 19 -4.93 7.76 19.63
C HIS A 19 -5.34 8.66 20.78
N ASP A 20 -4.49 8.79 21.78
CA ASP A 20 -4.61 9.91 22.72
C ASP A 20 -4.37 11.21 21.94
N LYS A 21 -5.34 12.14 22.03
CA LYS A 21 -5.30 13.42 21.31
C LYS A 21 -4.08 14.25 21.69
N LEU A 22 -3.57 14.09 22.92
CA LEU A 22 -2.43 14.84 23.43
C LEU A 22 -1.08 14.27 22.95
N THR A 23 -1.03 12.99 22.56
CA THR A 23 0.21 12.32 22.15
C THR A 23 0.23 11.92 20.68
N TYR A 24 -0.86 12.13 19.95
CA TYR A 24 -0.91 11.82 18.53
C TYR A 24 0.15 12.63 17.78
N GLN A 25 0.95 11.93 16.98
CA GLN A 25 1.93 12.53 16.09
C GLN A 25 1.61 12.11 14.65
N PRO A 26 1.55 13.05 13.70
CA PRO A 26 1.42 12.70 12.29
C PRO A 26 2.67 11.94 11.83
N SER A 27 2.48 11.00 10.91
CA SER A 27 3.58 10.24 10.32
C SER A 27 3.35 9.98 8.84
N ASN A 28 4.43 9.84 8.10
CA ASN A 28 4.37 9.28 6.75
C ASN A 28 3.99 7.80 6.80
N ILE A 29 3.46 7.28 5.69
CA ILE A 29 3.20 5.85 5.54
C ILE A 29 4.50 5.05 5.72
N THR A 30 4.37 3.87 6.32
CA THR A 30 5.45 2.90 6.53
C THR A 30 4.90 1.49 6.35
N TRP A 31 5.79 0.51 6.15
CA TRP A 31 5.42 -0.89 5.99
C TRP A 31 4.67 -1.49 7.19
N SER A 32 4.80 -0.91 8.39
CA SER A 32 4.09 -1.39 9.59
C SER A 32 2.61 -1.00 9.62
N HIS A 33 2.20 -0.05 8.78
CA HIS A 33 0.79 0.33 8.64
C HIS A 33 0.01 -0.63 7.74
N LEU A 34 0.73 -1.42 6.92
CA LEU A 34 0.12 -2.41 6.04
C LEU A 34 -0.11 -3.73 6.78
N PRO A 35 -1.19 -4.47 6.47
CA PRO A 35 -1.40 -5.81 7.00
C PRO A 35 -0.20 -6.72 6.69
N PRO A 36 0.17 -7.65 7.59
CA PRO A 36 1.22 -8.63 7.29
C PRO A 36 0.83 -9.51 6.10
N LEU A 37 1.82 -10.11 5.44
CA LEU A 37 1.58 -11.18 4.48
C LEU A 37 1.22 -12.47 5.23
N ASP A 38 0.26 -13.22 4.72
CA ASP A 38 -0.06 -14.55 5.24
C ASP A 38 0.97 -15.55 4.70
N LEU A 39 2.10 -15.64 5.40
CA LEU A 39 3.20 -16.53 5.06
C LEU A 39 3.19 -17.72 6.03
N PRO A 40 3.43 -18.95 5.55
CA PRO A 40 3.63 -20.09 6.43
C PRO A 40 4.71 -19.80 7.48
N LYS A 41 4.52 -20.23 8.73
CA LYS A 41 5.40 -19.90 9.88
C LYS A 41 6.90 -20.17 9.65
N GLN A 42 7.25 -21.09 8.75
CA GLN A 42 8.63 -21.46 8.42
C GLN A 42 9.25 -20.59 7.29
N ARG A 43 8.45 -19.80 6.57
CA ARG A 43 8.89 -19.05 5.39
C ARG A 43 9.02 -17.55 5.72
N LYS A 44 10.11 -17.18 6.38
CA LYS A 44 10.48 -15.77 6.59
C LYS A 44 11.09 -15.20 5.30
N LEU A 45 10.36 -14.31 4.63
CA LEU A 45 10.92 -13.54 3.51
C LEU A 45 11.96 -12.52 4.00
N LYS A 46 13.07 -12.42 3.25
CA LYS A 46 14.02 -11.30 3.39
C LYS A 46 13.29 -9.97 3.18
N LYS A 47 13.79 -8.90 3.79
CA LYS A 47 13.15 -7.57 3.80
C LYS A 47 12.68 -7.11 2.42
N ARG A 48 13.55 -7.15 1.40
CA ARG A 48 13.23 -6.74 0.03
C ARG A 48 12.08 -7.56 -0.56
N ALA A 49 12.21 -8.89 -0.57
CA ALA A 49 11.20 -9.79 -1.10
C ALA A 49 9.84 -9.67 -0.38
N ARG A 50 9.86 -9.37 0.92
CA ARG A 50 8.63 -9.12 1.70
C ARG A 50 7.93 -7.85 1.24
N TYR A 51 8.69 -6.77 1.01
CA TYR A 51 8.14 -5.49 0.58
C TYR A 51 7.61 -5.57 -0.85
N GLU A 52 8.30 -6.29 -1.72
CA GLU A 52 7.87 -6.59 -3.08
C GLU A 52 6.53 -7.36 -3.08
N ALA A 53 6.43 -8.46 -2.33
CA ALA A 53 5.17 -9.20 -2.21
C ALA A 53 4.03 -8.38 -1.57
N MET A 54 4.34 -7.47 -0.63
CA MET A 54 3.34 -6.54 -0.09
C MET A 54 2.86 -5.54 -1.17
N SER A 55 3.77 -5.03 -2.00
CA SER A 55 3.44 -4.15 -3.12
C SER A 55 2.61 -4.87 -4.18
N GLU A 56 2.96 -6.09 -4.56
CA GLU A 56 2.22 -6.91 -5.52
C GLU A 56 0.78 -7.14 -5.05
N ARG A 57 0.59 -7.50 -3.77
CA ARG A 57 -0.76 -7.61 -3.19
C ARG A 57 -1.53 -6.29 -3.24
N ALA A 58 -0.87 -5.17 -2.91
CA ALA A 58 -1.52 -3.86 -2.96
C ALA A 58 -1.94 -3.48 -4.38
N LEU A 59 -1.11 -3.77 -5.39
CA LEU A 59 -1.41 -3.54 -6.80
C LEU A 59 -2.54 -4.44 -7.30
N ALA A 60 -2.64 -5.67 -6.81
CA ALA A 60 -3.75 -6.58 -7.16
C ALA A 60 -5.10 -6.13 -6.58
N ASP A 61 -5.11 -5.49 -5.41
CA ASP A 61 -6.35 -5.03 -4.75
C ASP A 61 -6.84 -3.67 -5.30
N LEU A 62 -5.96 -2.90 -5.94
CA LEU A 62 -6.24 -1.52 -6.38
C LEU A 62 -7.32 -1.43 -7.49
N PRO A 63 -7.33 -2.28 -8.54
CA PRO A 63 -8.29 -2.18 -9.64
C PRO A 63 -9.74 -2.30 -9.20
N ALA A 64 -10.04 -3.25 -8.31
CA ALA A 64 -11.40 -3.45 -7.80
C ALA A 64 -11.91 -2.20 -7.06
N TRP A 65 -11.03 -1.53 -6.31
CA TRP A 65 -11.38 -0.29 -5.63
C TRP A 65 -11.54 0.89 -6.59
N LEU A 66 -10.64 1.06 -7.57
CA LEU A 66 -10.73 2.13 -8.57
C LEU A 66 -12.04 2.03 -9.35
N ALA A 67 -12.38 0.83 -9.82
CA ALA A 67 -13.65 0.55 -10.49
C ALA A 67 -14.86 0.90 -9.62
N ALA A 68 -14.81 0.57 -8.32
CA ALA A 68 -15.90 0.85 -7.38
C ALA A 68 -16.12 2.35 -7.13
N ILE A 69 -15.10 3.20 -7.30
CA ILE A 69 -15.22 4.66 -7.15
C ILE A 69 -15.41 5.40 -8.48
N GLY A 70 -15.54 4.68 -9.59
CA GLY A 70 -15.66 5.28 -10.92
C GLY A 70 -14.38 5.98 -11.40
N ALA A 71 -13.24 5.74 -10.73
CA ALA A 71 -11.94 6.11 -11.26
C ALA A 71 -11.64 5.09 -12.37
N GLY A 72 -11.67 5.53 -13.63
CA GLY A 72 -11.36 4.68 -14.77
C GLY A 72 -10.00 3.97 -14.63
N GLU A 73 -9.73 2.99 -15.51
CA GLU A 73 -8.41 2.37 -15.52
C GLU A 73 -7.31 3.43 -15.55
N PRO A 74 -6.24 3.29 -14.75
CA PRO A 74 -5.09 4.16 -14.90
C PRO A 74 -4.53 3.91 -16.30
N SER A 75 -4.84 4.80 -17.25
CA SER A 75 -4.17 4.84 -18.54
C SER A 75 -2.68 4.88 -18.25
N ALA A 76 -1.93 3.87 -18.70
CA ALA A 76 -0.49 3.82 -18.49
C ALA A 76 0.11 5.18 -18.90
N PRO A 77 1.01 5.77 -18.09
CA PRO A 77 1.69 6.98 -18.53
C PRO A 77 2.51 6.64 -19.76
N GLU A 78 2.03 7.07 -20.91
CA GLU A 78 2.76 7.05 -22.17
C GLU A 78 4.07 7.81 -21.95
N GLY A 79 5.21 7.09 -21.90
CA GLY A 79 6.54 7.71 -21.84
C GLY A 79 7.40 7.47 -20.58
N ALA A 80 7.01 6.64 -19.61
CA ALA A 80 7.82 6.42 -18.40
C ALA A 80 9.19 5.70 -18.63
N HIS A 81 9.47 5.23 -19.84
CA HIS A 81 10.74 4.56 -20.19
C HIS A 81 11.88 5.50 -20.62
N GLN A 82 11.68 6.82 -20.73
CA GLN A 82 12.68 7.71 -21.35
C GLN A 82 13.57 8.52 -20.38
N LEU A 83 13.49 8.34 -19.05
CA LEU A 83 14.19 9.22 -18.09
C LEU A 83 15.29 8.53 -17.24
N LEU A 84 15.83 7.39 -17.65
CA LEU A 84 16.97 6.73 -16.96
C LEU A 84 18.22 6.52 -17.84
N THR A 85 18.29 7.15 -19.01
CA THR A 85 19.50 7.22 -19.83
C THR A 85 19.79 8.67 -20.17
N GLY A 86 20.55 9.34 -19.31
CA GLY A 86 21.04 10.71 -19.48
C GLY A 86 22.06 11.02 -18.39
#